data_AF-A0A6N6LAU2-F1
#
_entry.id   AF-A0A6N6LAU2-F1
#
_cell.length_a   1.000
_cell.length_b   1.000
_cell.length_c   1.000
_cell.angle_alpha   90.00
_cell.angle_beta   90.00
_cell.angle_gamma   90.00
#
_symmetry.space_group_name_H-M   'P 1'
#
loop_
_entity.id
_entity.type
_entity.pdbx_description
1 polymer ?
#
loop_
_entity_poly.entity_id
_entity_poly.type
_entity_poly.pdbx_seq_one_letter_code
_entity_poly.pdbx_strand_id
1 'polypeptide(L)'
;MGRPAFTIDGARLKDLREAAGKTQLAVAKEIHAQLGKKSPSDDATLANGYQRIERTGNTSRQRAEALATIFNVTVEVLQGKALPDPVDYVANLAACLHKQLTSGSNCALLDALEQITDTRTPSDESINDLARAIAARIEAAQLACNPHELEELSSITGLPETELLNPANVHGHWIIVANGGGVHATELIRGASSLAFRVADIVGDLLKYRGSGSDTSIRMRRDEPWYRLEIRRNAHADDVIRIDLARCEPTGGKGITWAKATWYDRFVFENAIREWAYATANFVTGFDGTQSPSGDVRRLRLRVFEHGQGDRPPTGRMLISGNLDKMPESVFDNFRKENDTHSLVFQWLVSDLLRSLAPYFSEYPRKCWSVRSGGKVIIDLDEFLARKQPITGCFVGARYSIELVEEIAENEYAPVPWRTTDIYRLGADIEQLLADPNHHAWTTDEPRRPFEPCPANE
;
A
#
# COMPACT_ATOMS: atom_id res chain seq x y z
N MET A 1 -40.93 -27.27 17.98
CA MET A 1 -39.62 -26.62 18.21
C MET A 1 -39.63 -25.26 17.54
N GLY A 2 -39.43 -24.17 18.30
CA GLY A 2 -39.50 -22.80 17.78
C GLY A 2 -38.26 -22.45 16.95
N ARG A 3 -38.44 -21.62 15.90
CA ARG A 3 -37.36 -21.10 15.06
C ARG A 3 -36.33 -20.36 15.96
N PRO A 4 -35.02 -20.64 15.86
CA PRO A 4 -34.02 -19.94 16.67
C PRO A 4 -34.14 -18.43 16.45
N ALA A 5 -34.16 -17.66 17.54
CA ALA A 5 -34.22 -16.21 17.50
C ALA A 5 -32.94 -15.65 16.88
N PHE A 6 -33.06 -14.60 16.06
CA PHE A 6 -31.91 -13.90 15.52
C PHE A 6 -31.48 -12.84 16.53
N THR A 7 -30.27 -12.99 17.09
CA THR A 7 -29.78 -12.12 18.17
C THR A 7 -28.81 -11.07 17.62
N ILE A 8 -28.96 -9.84 18.09
CA ILE A 8 -28.03 -8.72 17.91
C ILE A 8 -27.54 -8.23 19.28
N ASP A 9 -26.45 -7.48 19.31
CA ASP A 9 -25.94 -6.81 20.50
C ASP A 9 -26.81 -5.58 20.81
N GLY A 10 -27.57 -5.69 21.89
CA GLY A 10 -28.49 -4.64 22.35
C GLY A 10 -27.78 -3.40 22.89
N ALA A 11 -26.58 -3.53 23.47
CA ALA A 11 -25.78 -2.41 23.93
C ALA A 11 -25.21 -1.65 22.73
N ARG A 12 -24.67 -2.37 21.75
CA ARG A 12 -24.18 -1.76 20.49
C ARG A 12 -25.28 -1.03 19.73
N LEU A 13 -26.48 -1.59 19.67
CA LEU A 13 -27.64 -0.92 19.06
C LEU A 13 -28.00 0.38 19.80
N LYS A 14 -27.92 0.39 21.13
CA LYS A 14 -28.15 1.58 21.96
C LYS A 14 -27.11 2.66 21.67
N ASP A 15 -25.84 2.30 21.60
CA ASP A 15 -24.73 3.23 21.31
C ASP A 15 -24.88 3.87 19.92
N LEU A 16 -25.19 3.07 18.89
CA LEU A 16 -25.44 3.56 17.53
C LEU A 16 -26.61 4.54 17.48
N ARG A 17 -27.68 4.26 18.24
CA ARG A 17 -28.83 5.17 18.35
C ARG A 17 -28.43 6.49 18.98
N GLU A 18 -27.67 6.46 20.08
CA GLU A 18 -27.26 7.66 20.81
C GLU A 18 -26.27 8.50 20.00
N ALA A 19 -25.30 7.87 19.33
CA ALA A 19 -24.38 8.53 18.41
C ALA A 19 -25.09 9.21 17.23
N ALA A 20 -26.17 8.59 16.72
CA ALA A 20 -26.99 9.17 15.66
C ALA A 20 -27.98 10.25 16.17
N GLY A 21 -28.01 10.55 17.48
CA GLY A 21 -28.93 11.50 18.09
C GLY A 21 -30.41 11.11 17.97
N LYS A 22 -30.71 9.81 17.77
CA LYS A 22 -32.08 9.33 17.53
C LYS A 22 -32.77 8.86 18.81
N THR A 23 -34.08 9.08 18.88
CA THR A 23 -34.92 8.50 19.94
C THR A 23 -35.38 7.09 19.57
N GLN A 24 -35.71 6.27 20.57
CA GLN A 24 -36.21 4.91 20.35
C GLN A 24 -37.45 4.87 19.45
N LEU A 25 -38.34 5.86 19.58
CA LEU A 25 -39.53 6.00 18.75
C LEU A 25 -39.19 6.38 17.29
N ALA A 26 -38.22 7.27 17.09
CA ALA A 26 -37.78 7.67 15.75
C ALA A 26 -37.24 6.47 14.96
N VAL A 27 -36.36 5.68 15.59
CA VAL A 27 -35.81 4.48 14.98
C VAL A 27 -36.92 3.44 14.72
N ALA A 28 -37.85 3.24 15.64
CA ALA A 28 -38.98 2.33 15.45
C ALA A 28 -39.87 2.70 14.24
N LYS A 29 -40.11 4.00 14.02
CA LYS A 29 -40.86 4.52 12.86
C LYS A 29 -40.09 4.29 11.55
N GLU A 30 -38.78 4.53 11.53
CA GLU A 30 -37.93 4.28 10.36
C GLU A 30 -37.87 2.80 9.99
N ILE A 31 -37.75 1.89 10.97
CA ILE A 31 -37.79 0.43 10.73
C ILE A 31 -39.11 0.04 10.05
N HIS A 32 -40.24 0.56 10.53
CA HIS A 32 -41.54 0.24 9.96
C HIS A 32 -41.72 0.77 8.53
N ALA A 33 -41.26 2.01 8.28
CA ALA A 33 -41.25 2.61 6.95
C ALA A 33 -40.41 1.77 5.98
N GLN A 34 -39.21 1.37 6.40
CA GLN A 34 -38.28 0.60 5.57
C GLN A 34 -38.77 -0.82 5.29
N LEU A 35 -39.49 -1.44 6.23
CA LEU A 35 -40.10 -2.75 6.05
C LEU A 35 -41.43 -2.73 5.29
N GLY A 36 -41.88 -1.55 4.82
CA GLY A 36 -43.16 -1.39 4.12
C GLY A 36 -44.38 -1.77 4.96
N LYS A 37 -44.27 -1.76 6.29
CA LYS A 37 -45.36 -2.12 7.20
C LYS A 37 -46.15 -0.86 7.54
N LYS A 38 -47.49 -0.92 7.47
CA LYS A 38 -48.34 0.12 8.05
C LYS A 38 -47.94 0.30 9.51
N SER A 39 -47.55 1.51 9.90
CA SER A 39 -47.22 1.83 11.28
C SER A 39 -48.43 1.45 12.15
N PRO A 40 -48.24 0.73 13.28
CA PRO A 40 -49.26 0.60 14.31
C PRO A 40 -49.79 2.00 14.67
N SER A 41 -51.08 2.09 14.98
CA SER A 41 -51.71 3.38 15.33
C SER A 41 -51.22 3.97 16.67
N ASP A 42 -50.41 3.23 17.43
CA ASP A 42 -49.93 3.61 18.75
C ASP A 42 -48.39 3.66 18.82
N ASP A 43 -47.88 4.87 19.05
CA ASP A 43 -46.46 5.17 19.21
C ASP A 43 -45.84 4.46 20.43
N ALA A 44 -46.61 4.22 21.50
CA ALA A 44 -46.11 3.52 22.69
C ALA A 44 -45.79 2.05 22.38
N THR A 45 -46.63 1.38 21.59
CA THR A 45 -46.41 0.00 21.15
C THR A 45 -45.16 -0.14 20.27
N LEU A 46 -44.91 0.84 19.39
CA LEU A 46 -43.70 0.89 18.55
C LEU A 46 -42.42 1.07 19.38
N ALA A 47 -42.42 2.03 20.30
CA ALA A 47 -41.29 2.31 21.18
C ALA A 47 -40.97 1.09 22.07
N ASN A 48 -41.98 0.46 22.67
CA ASN A 48 -41.82 -0.74 23.50
C ASN A 48 -41.23 -1.92 22.70
N GLY A 49 -41.63 -2.07 21.44
CA GLY A 49 -41.09 -3.09 20.54
C GLY A 49 -39.59 -2.91 20.29
N TYR A 50 -39.14 -1.68 20.06
CA TYR A 50 -37.74 -1.35 19.87
C TYR A 50 -36.93 -1.43 21.18
N GLN A 51 -37.48 -0.92 22.29
CA GLN A 51 -36.87 -1.05 23.63
C GLN A 51 -36.60 -2.51 24.00
N ARG A 52 -37.51 -3.43 23.66
CA ARG A 52 -37.29 -4.86 23.87
C ARG A 52 -36.11 -5.39 23.05
N ILE A 53 -35.90 -4.88 21.85
CA ILE A 53 -34.75 -5.27 21.01
C ILE A 53 -33.46 -4.77 21.65
N GLU A 54 -33.36 -3.49 22.07
CA GLU A 54 -32.18 -2.97 22.79
C GLU A 54 -31.92 -3.73 24.09
N ARG A 55 -32.96 -4.12 24.83
CA ARG A 55 -32.81 -4.83 26.10
C ARG A 55 -32.40 -6.29 25.94
N THR A 56 -32.93 -6.98 24.94
CA THR A 56 -32.81 -8.45 24.83
C THR A 56 -31.98 -8.94 23.66
N GLY A 57 -31.63 -8.05 22.73
CA GLY A 57 -30.95 -8.41 21.47
C GLY A 57 -31.81 -9.24 20.50
N ASN A 58 -32.97 -9.74 20.93
CA ASN A 58 -33.76 -10.67 20.14
C ASN A 58 -34.58 -9.93 19.08
N THR A 59 -34.33 -10.25 17.82
CA THR A 59 -35.05 -9.69 16.68
C THR A 59 -35.20 -10.71 15.55
N SER A 60 -35.73 -10.27 14.42
CA SER A 60 -35.74 -11.03 13.16
C SER A 60 -34.63 -10.53 12.24
N ARG A 61 -34.03 -11.39 11.43
CA ARG A 61 -33.01 -11.00 10.44
C ARG A 61 -33.42 -9.79 9.58
N GLN A 62 -34.66 -9.78 9.07
CA GLN A 62 -35.19 -8.67 8.27
C GLN A 62 -35.21 -7.33 9.02
N ARG A 63 -35.48 -7.34 10.34
CA ARG A 63 -35.41 -6.15 11.18
C ARG A 63 -33.96 -5.74 11.46
N ALA A 64 -33.05 -6.69 11.61
CA ALA A 64 -31.63 -6.40 11.76
C ALA A 64 -31.05 -5.76 10.48
N GLU A 65 -31.45 -6.22 9.29
CA GLU A 65 -31.08 -5.61 8.00
C GLU A 65 -31.61 -4.18 7.86
N ALA A 66 -32.86 -3.92 8.30
CA ALA A 66 -33.42 -2.57 8.35
C ALA A 66 -32.63 -1.67 9.33
N LEU A 67 -32.38 -2.14 10.56
CA LEU A 67 -31.55 -1.44 11.54
C LEU A 67 -30.16 -1.13 10.99
N ALA A 68 -29.55 -2.09 10.30
CA ALA A 68 -28.23 -1.96 9.71
C ALA A 68 -28.22 -0.81 8.68
N THR A 69 -29.25 -0.77 7.83
CA THR A 69 -29.40 0.32 6.86
C THR A 69 -29.63 1.68 7.52
N ILE A 70 -30.50 1.76 8.54
CA ILE A 70 -30.84 3.00 9.25
C ILE A 70 -29.61 3.65 9.88
N PHE A 71 -28.72 2.83 10.43
CA PHE A 71 -27.47 3.29 11.06
C PHE A 71 -26.27 3.27 10.11
N ASN A 72 -26.48 2.91 8.84
CA ASN A 72 -25.42 2.76 7.84
C ASN A 72 -24.27 1.84 8.31
N VAL A 73 -24.63 0.73 8.94
CA VAL A 73 -23.72 -0.31 9.42
C VAL A 73 -24.08 -1.67 8.80
N THR A 74 -23.28 -2.70 9.02
CA THR A 74 -23.63 -4.07 8.62
C THR A 74 -24.41 -4.79 9.72
N VAL A 75 -25.05 -5.91 9.36
CA VAL A 75 -25.76 -6.74 10.35
C VAL A 75 -24.77 -7.36 11.34
N GLU A 76 -23.56 -7.68 10.92
CA GLU A 76 -22.48 -8.18 11.76
C GLU A 76 -22.06 -7.14 12.82
N VAL A 77 -22.05 -5.85 12.46
CA VAL A 77 -21.83 -4.75 13.41
C VAL A 77 -22.92 -4.72 14.46
N LEU A 78 -24.19 -4.89 14.05
CA LEU A 78 -25.29 -5.00 15.01
C LEU A 78 -25.19 -6.26 15.86
N GLN A 79 -24.58 -7.35 15.37
CA GLN A 79 -24.36 -8.57 16.16
C GLN A 79 -23.17 -8.46 17.14
N GLY A 80 -22.51 -7.30 17.24
CA GLY A 80 -21.29 -7.16 18.04
C GLY A 80 -20.09 -7.91 17.45
N LYS A 81 -20.15 -8.28 16.15
CA LYS A 81 -19.10 -9.01 15.44
C LYS A 81 -18.32 -8.13 14.47
N ALA A 82 -18.51 -6.80 14.53
CA ALA A 82 -17.67 -5.89 13.77
C ALA A 82 -16.24 -5.99 14.27
N LEU A 83 -15.30 -6.03 13.33
CA LEU A 83 -13.92 -5.66 13.64
C LEU A 83 -13.92 -4.21 14.19
N PRO A 84 -13.39 -3.97 15.39
CA PRO A 84 -13.24 -2.61 15.90
C PRO A 84 -12.27 -1.83 15.02
N ASP A 85 -12.34 -0.50 15.03
CA ASP A 85 -11.29 0.29 14.38
C ASP A 85 -9.96 0.07 15.12
N PRO A 86 -8.83 -0.14 14.40
CA PRO A 86 -7.55 -0.42 15.04
C PRO A 86 -7.12 0.67 16.04
N VAL A 87 -7.37 1.94 15.71
CA VAL A 87 -6.96 3.08 16.54
C VAL A 87 -7.82 3.14 17.81
N ASP A 88 -9.14 2.98 17.65
CA ASP A 88 -10.07 2.97 18.77
C ASP A 88 -9.82 1.79 19.71
N TYR A 89 -9.51 0.60 19.18
CA TYR A 89 -9.21 -0.58 19.99
C TYR A 89 -8.00 -0.34 20.90
N VAL A 90 -6.91 0.18 20.35
CA VAL A 90 -5.70 0.51 21.12
C VAL A 90 -5.99 1.60 22.16
N ALA A 91 -6.73 2.64 21.79
CA ALA A 91 -7.08 3.72 22.72
C ALA A 91 -7.96 3.22 23.88
N ASN A 92 -8.93 2.34 23.60
CA ASN A 92 -9.78 1.73 24.63
C ASN A 92 -8.96 0.84 25.56
N LEU A 93 -7.99 0.09 25.04
CA LEU A 93 -7.10 -0.71 25.85
C LEU A 93 -6.20 0.18 26.72
N ALA A 94 -5.62 1.24 26.18
CA ALA A 94 -4.83 2.21 26.96
C ALA A 94 -5.66 2.82 28.10
N ALA A 95 -6.90 3.24 27.82
CA ALA A 95 -7.83 3.72 28.84
C ALA A 95 -8.15 2.65 29.91
N CYS A 96 -8.22 1.37 29.53
CA CYS A 96 -8.37 0.26 30.46
C CYS A 96 -7.13 0.14 31.38
N LEU A 97 -5.92 0.15 30.82
CA LEU A 97 -4.67 0.09 31.59
C LEU A 97 -4.53 1.27 32.56
N HIS A 98 -4.88 2.49 32.13
CA HIS A 98 -4.92 3.66 33.02
C HIS A 98 -5.85 3.48 34.21
N LYS A 99 -7.06 2.92 33.99
CA LYS A 99 -8.00 2.63 35.07
C LYS A 99 -7.45 1.58 36.04
N GLN A 100 -6.82 0.52 35.52
CA GLN A 100 -6.18 -0.52 36.33
C GLN A 100 -5.06 0.05 37.20
N LEU A 101 -4.20 0.92 36.64
CA LEU A 101 -3.15 1.61 37.41
C LEU A 101 -3.73 2.52 38.49
N THR A 102 -4.77 3.29 38.18
CA THR A 102 -5.40 4.21 39.14
C THR A 102 -6.05 3.44 40.30
N SER A 103 -6.52 2.21 40.08
CA SER A 103 -7.04 1.32 41.11
C SER A 103 -5.96 0.68 42.01
N GLY A 104 -4.69 0.78 41.62
CA GLY A 104 -3.51 0.53 42.46
C GLY A 104 -3.18 -0.92 42.81
N SER A 105 -3.83 -1.92 42.21
CA SER A 105 -3.72 -3.33 42.66
C SER A 105 -3.18 -4.32 41.63
N ASN A 106 -2.86 -3.89 40.40
CA ASN A 106 -2.40 -4.80 39.35
C ASN A 106 -0.86 -4.88 39.29
N CYS A 107 -0.26 -5.82 40.03
CA CYS A 107 1.19 -6.03 40.03
C CYS A 107 1.73 -6.46 38.66
N ALA A 108 0.99 -7.30 37.91
CA ALA A 108 1.42 -7.76 36.60
C ALA A 108 1.56 -6.60 35.59
N LEU A 109 0.65 -5.62 35.65
CA LEU A 109 0.73 -4.40 34.85
C LEU A 109 1.94 -3.52 35.25
N LEU A 110 2.23 -3.39 36.55
CA LEU A 110 3.39 -2.64 37.01
C LEU A 110 4.71 -3.29 36.58
N ASP A 111 4.81 -4.62 36.68
CA ASP A 111 5.99 -5.38 36.26
C ASP A 111 6.18 -5.27 34.73
N ALA A 112 5.10 -5.35 33.96
CA ALA A 112 5.15 -5.17 32.50
C ALA A 112 5.57 -3.75 32.09
N LEU A 113 5.16 -2.72 32.84
CA LEU A 113 5.59 -1.34 32.61
C LEU A 113 7.05 -1.13 32.99
N GLU A 114 7.49 -1.68 34.14
CA GLU A 114 8.88 -1.61 34.60
C GLU A 114 9.84 -2.23 33.58
N GLN A 115 9.44 -3.32 32.90
CA GLN A 115 10.23 -3.94 31.83
C GLN A 115 10.41 -3.06 30.58
N ILE A 116 9.51 -2.12 30.31
CA ILE A 116 9.56 -1.26 29.11
C ILE A 116 10.27 0.06 29.41
N THR A 117 10.10 0.59 30.61
CA THR A 117 10.52 1.96 30.96
C THR A 117 11.76 2.01 31.85
N ASP A 118 12.16 0.88 32.44
CA ASP A 118 13.12 0.82 33.56
C ASP A 118 12.69 1.69 34.77
N THR A 119 11.39 2.01 34.91
CA THR A 119 10.85 2.80 36.01
C THR A 119 9.43 2.40 36.42
N ARG A 120 9.15 2.51 37.72
CA ARG A 120 7.82 2.27 38.33
C ARG A 120 6.87 3.46 38.26
N THR A 121 7.31 4.60 37.73
CA THR A 121 6.47 5.78 37.45
C THR A 121 6.31 5.94 35.93
N PRO A 122 5.42 5.15 35.31
CA PRO A 122 5.22 5.18 33.86
C PRO A 122 4.59 6.51 33.42
N SER A 123 5.03 7.03 32.27
CA SER A 123 4.35 8.14 31.61
C SER A 123 3.12 7.66 30.84
N ASP A 124 2.23 8.57 30.46
CA ASP A 124 1.10 8.26 29.57
C ASP A 124 1.58 7.67 28.23
N GLU A 125 2.74 8.12 27.73
CA GLU A 125 3.34 7.58 26.51
C GLU A 125 3.74 6.11 26.67
N SER A 126 4.37 5.75 27.80
CA SER A 126 4.74 4.36 28.09
C SER A 126 3.52 3.44 28.21
N ILE A 127 2.41 3.95 28.75
CA ILE A 127 1.16 3.19 28.83
C ILE A 127 0.57 2.97 27.43
N ASN A 128 0.61 3.98 26.57
CA ASN A 128 0.18 3.86 25.18
C ASN A 128 1.05 2.90 24.37
N ASP A 129 2.37 2.89 24.61
CA ASP A 129 3.30 1.94 23.98
C ASP A 129 3.01 0.50 24.43
N LEU A 130 2.83 0.28 25.74
CA LEU A 130 2.45 -1.02 26.28
C LEU A 130 1.07 -1.46 25.75
N ALA A 131 0.10 -0.55 25.68
CA ALA A 131 -1.21 -0.86 25.10
C ALA A 131 -1.10 -1.31 23.64
N ARG A 132 -0.27 -0.66 22.82
CA ARG A 132 -0.01 -1.10 21.44
C ARG A 132 0.61 -2.52 21.41
N ALA A 133 1.58 -2.79 22.27
CA ALA A 133 2.21 -4.11 22.36
C ALA A 133 1.22 -5.20 22.81
N ILE A 134 0.44 -4.95 23.87
CA ILE A 134 -0.58 -5.87 24.39
C ILE A 134 -1.68 -6.09 23.35
N ALA A 135 -2.20 -5.04 22.71
CA ALA A 135 -3.20 -5.17 21.67
C ALA A 135 -2.71 -6.11 20.55
N ALA A 136 -1.43 -5.97 20.18
CA ALA A 136 -0.81 -6.85 19.22
C ALA A 136 -0.72 -8.31 19.75
N ARG A 137 -0.35 -8.52 21.00
CA ARG A 137 -0.33 -9.86 21.61
C ARG A 137 -1.73 -10.50 21.65
N ILE A 138 -2.76 -9.75 22.04
CA ILE A 138 -4.15 -10.20 22.06
C ILE A 138 -4.58 -10.71 20.68
N GLU A 139 -4.35 -9.93 19.63
CA GLU A 139 -4.71 -10.34 18.26
C GLU A 139 -4.00 -11.65 17.86
N ALA A 140 -2.72 -11.82 18.20
CA ALA A 140 -2.01 -13.08 17.92
C ALA A 140 -2.58 -14.26 18.73
N ALA A 141 -2.92 -14.02 20.01
CA ALA A 141 -3.52 -15.02 20.89
C ALA A 141 -4.92 -15.46 20.39
N GLN A 142 -5.68 -14.59 19.71
CA GLN A 142 -6.95 -14.95 19.09
C GLN A 142 -6.80 -16.00 17.98
N LEU A 143 -5.66 -16.02 17.28
CA LEU A 143 -5.37 -17.00 16.25
C LEU A 143 -4.79 -18.30 16.86
N ALA A 144 -3.83 -18.18 17.77
CA ALA A 144 -3.12 -19.33 18.34
C ALA A 144 -3.92 -20.05 19.44
N CYS A 145 -4.84 -19.36 20.11
CA CYS A 145 -5.58 -19.82 21.29
C CYS A 145 -4.67 -20.45 22.35
N ASN A 146 -3.48 -19.87 22.59
CA ASN A 146 -2.54 -20.36 23.60
C ASN A 146 -3.04 -20.00 25.01
N PRO A 147 -3.39 -20.98 25.88
CA PRO A 147 -3.95 -20.70 27.20
C PRO A 147 -3.02 -19.89 28.10
N HIS A 148 -1.71 -20.14 28.04
CA HIS A 148 -0.74 -19.42 28.86
C HIS A 148 -0.65 -17.93 28.49
N GLU A 149 -0.68 -17.64 27.18
CA GLU A 149 -0.66 -16.26 26.69
C GLU A 149 -1.95 -15.52 27.10
N LEU A 150 -3.10 -16.19 27.03
CA LEU A 150 -4.39 -15.60 27.45
C LEU A 150 -4.43 -15.34 28.96
N GLU A 151 -3.89 -16.23 29.78
CA GLU A 151 -3.78 -16.04 31.24
C GLU A 151 -2.88 -14.85 31.57
N GLU A 152 -1.71 -14.75 30.92
CA GLU A 152 -0.81 -13.61 31.12
C GLU A 152 -1.47 -12.29 30.70
N LEU A 153 -2.08 -12.24 29.52
CA LEU A 153 -2.78 -11.05 29.04
C LEU A 153 -3.96 -10.67 29.93
N SER A 154 -4.69 -11.65 30.47
CA SER A 154 -5.77 -11.40 31.44
C SER A 154 -5.23 -10.79 32.73
N SER A 155 -4.08 -11.28 33.22
CA SER A 155 -3.43 -10.76 34.43
C SER A 155 -2.98 -9.31 34.26
N ILE A 156 -2.41 -8.96 33.10
CA ILE A 156 -1.91 -7.60 32.83
C ILE A 156 -3.07 -6.63 32.58
N THR A 157 -4.08 -7.03 31.82
CA THR A 157 -5.18 -6.12 31.41
C THR A 157 -6.34 -6.07 32.41
N GLY A 158 -6.52 -7.12 33.22
CA GLY A 158 -7.71 -7.33 34.03
C GLY A 158 -8.96 -7.73 33.24
N LEU A 159 -8.83 -7.98 31.93
CA LEU A 159 -9.93 -8.41 31.08
C LEU A 159 -10.12 -9.93 31.18
N PRO A 160 -11.36 -10.43 31.21
CA PRO A 160 -11.61 -11.87 31.16
C PRO A 160 -11.25 -12.44 29.77
N GLU A 161 -10.89 -13.72 29.72
CA GLU A 161 -10.53 -14.41 28.48
C GLU A 161 -11.59 -14.24 27.38
N THR A 162 -12.88 -14.26 27.76
CA THR A 162 -13.99 -14.05 26.82
C THR A 162 -13.95 -12.69 26.13
N GLU A 163 -13.43 -11.66 26.78
CA GLU A 163 -13.25 -10.34 26.19
C GLU A 163 -11.98 -10.28 25.34
N LEU A 164 -10.89 -10.93 25.77
CA LEU A 164 -9.65 -11.02 25.00
C LEU A 164 -9.85 -11.76 23.66
N LEU A 165 -10.81 -12.68 23.60
CA LEU A 165 -11.16 -13.41 22.38
C LEU A 165 -12.12 -12.66 21.44
N ASN A 166 -12.59 -11.47 21.82
CA ASN A 166 -13.36 -10.61 20.90
C ASN A 166 -12.42 -10.00 19.84
N PRO A 167 -12.85 -9.86 18.57
CA PRO A 167 -11.94 -9.43 17.50
C PRO A 167 -11.19 -8.13 17.82
N ALA A 168 -9.85 -8.18 17.80
CA ALA A 168 -9.02 -7.02 18.15
C ALA A 168 -8.73 -6.08 16.96
N ASN A 169 -8.60 -6.63 15.75
CA ASN A 169 -8.34 -5.89 14.50
C ASN A 169 -7.20 -4.84 14.59
N VAL A 170 -6.05 -5.20 15.16
CA VAL A 170 -4.91 -4.28 15.28
C VAL A 170 -4.12 -4.23 13.98
N HIS A 171 -3.72 -5.40 13.48
CA HIS A 171 -3.03 -5.54 12.21
C HIS A 171 -3.84 -6.38 11.22
N GLY A 172 -4.68 -7.28 11.72
CA GLY A 172 -5.34 -8.31 10.93
C GLY A 172 -4.39 -9.45 10.54
N HIS A 173 -5.00 -10.59 10.21
CA HIS A 173 -4.30 -11.72 9.63
C HIS A 173 -4.66 -11.84 8.17
N TRP A 174 -3.73 -12.31 7.37
CA TRP A 174 -3.85 -12.46 5.93
C TRP A 174 -3.31 -13.82 5.54
N ILE A 175 -3.95 -14.48 4.58
CA ILE A 175 -3.39 -15.65 3.92
C ILE A 175 -2.77 -15.20 2.60
N ILE A 176 -1.61 -15.74 2.29
CA ILE A 176 -0.99 -15.68 0.97
C ILE A 176 -0.89 -17.08 0.40
N VAL A 177 -1.37 -17.26 -0.82
CA VAL A 177 -1.26 -18.49 -1.60
C VAL A 177 -0.58 -18.14 -2.91
N ALA A 178 0.69 -18.51 -3.04
CA ALA A 178 1.47 -18.28 -4.25
C ALA A 178 1.73 -19.60 -4.98
N ASN A 179 1.51 -19.59 -6.29
CA ASN A 179 1.76 -20.74 -7.16
C ASN A 179 2.31 -20.29 -8.52
N GLY A 180 3.35 -20.93 -9.01
CA GLY A 180 3.97 -20.65 -10.30
C GLY A 180 5.23 -21.49 -10.52
N GLY A 181 5.96 -21.21 -11.62
CA GLY A 181 7.18 -21.94 -11.98
C GLY A 181 8.28 -21.87 -10.91
N GLY A 182 8.33 -22.86 -10.01
CA GLY A 182 9.28 -22.91 -8.89
C GLY A 182 8.82 -22.15 -7.63
N VAL A 183 7.56 -21.70 -7.56
CA VAL A 183 6.98 -21.08 -6.38
C VAL A 183 5.76 -21.83 -5.92
N HIS A 184 5.82 -22.29 -4.68
CA HIS A 184 4.70 -22.86 -3.96
C HIS A 184 4.78 -22.37 -2.52
N ALA A 185 3.92 -21.43 -2.15
CA ALA A 185 3.86 -20.89 -0.80
C ALA A 185 2.41 -20.80 -0.32
N THR A 186 2.17 -21.15 0.93
CA THR A 186 0.89 -20.95 1.62
C THR A 186 1.18 -20.55 3.05
N GLU A 187 0.98 -19.28 3.38
CA GLU A 187 1.43 -18.71 4.64
C GLU A 187 0.36 -17.80 5.24
N LEU A 188 0.29 -17.76 6.58
CA LEU A 188 -0.47 -16.75 7.30
C LEU A 188 0.48 -15.62 7.69
N ILE A 189 0.17 -14.42 7.23
CA ILE A 189 0.93 -13.21 7.44
C ILE A 189 0.14 -12.27 8.33
N ARG A 190 0.83 -11.61 9.25
CA ARG A 190 0.23 -10.64 10.15
C ARG A 190 0.45 -9.23 9.64
N GLY A 191 -0.64 -8.51 9.38
CA GLY A 191 -0.62 -7.12 8.94
C GLY A 191 -0.45 -6.93 7.43
N ALA A 192 -1.15 -5.91 6.90
CA ALA A 192 -1.10 -5.49 5.50
C ALA A 192 0.31 -5.05 5.04
N SER A 193 1.10 -4.39 5.91
CA SER A 193 2.47 -3.98 5.57
C SER A 193 3.39 -5.18 5.35
N SER A 194 3.35 -6.16 6.27
CA SER A 194 4.11 -7.40 6.17
C SER A 194 3.69 -8.22 4.95
N LEU A 195 2.40 -8.18 4.61
CA LEU A 195 1.86 -8.84 3.42
C LEU A 195 2.48 -8.28 2.14
N ALA A 196 2.54 -6.95 1.98
CA ALA A 196 3.15 -6.32 0.82
C ALA A 196 4.65 -6.67 0.71
N PHE A 197 5.37 -6.66 1.83
CA PHE A 197 6.78 -7.09 1.88
C PHE A 197 6.93 -8.56 1.47
N ARG A 198 6.08 -9.46 1.98
CA ARG A 198 6.17 -10.88 1.66
C ARG A 198 5.87 -11.17 0.18
N VAL A 199 4.93 -10.44 -0.43
CA VAL A 199 4.70 -10.52 -1.88
C VAL A 199 5.97 -10.12 -2.64
N ALA A 200 6.60 -9.02 -2.25
CA ALA A 200 7.83 -8.55 -2.88
C ALA A 200 8.98 -9.57 -2.76
N ASP A 201 9.09 -10.24 -1.62
CA ASP A 201 10.10 -11.27 -1.35
C ASP A 201 9.89 -12.53 -2.23
N ILE A 202 8.67 -13.07 -2.25
CA ILE A 202 8.31 -14.23 -3.08
C ILE A 202 8.64 -13.99 -4.56
N VAL A 203 8.34 -12.80 -5.08
CA VAL A 203 8.57 -12.46 -6.48
C VAL A 203 10.01 -12.04 -6.75
N GLY A 204 10.65 -11.33 -5.82
CA GLY A 204 11.99 -10.79 -5.95
C GLY A 204 13.06 -11.87 -6.14
N ASP A 205 12.96 -12.98 -5.39
CA ASP A 205 13.90 -14.10 -5.51
C ASP A 205 13.86 -14.74 -6.90
N LEU A 206 12.68 -14.80 -7.52
CA LEU A 206 12.50 -15.40 -8.85
C LEU A 206 13.01 -14.51 -9.97
N LEU A 207 12.67 -13.21 -9.90
CA LEU A 207 13.06 -12.24 -10.93
C LEU A 207 14.58 -12.04 -10.94
N LYS A 208 15.25 -12.20 -9.79
CA LYS A 208 16.72 -12.19 -9.70
C LYS A 208 17.35 -13.47 -10.27
N TYR A 209 16.78 -14.64 -9.98
CA TYR A 209 17.43 -15.93 -10.29
C TYR A 209 17.36 -16.32 -11.78
N ARG A 210 16.36 -15.84 -12.52
CA ARG A 210 16.05 -16.34 -13.88
C ARG A 210 16.20 -15.30 -15.00
N GLY A 211 17.07 -14.30 -14.82
CA GLY A 211 17.55 -13.43 -15.89
C GLY A 211 16.81 -12.09 -16.02
N SER A 212 17.58 -11.01 -16.06
CA SER A 212 17.15 -9.61 -16.03
C SER A 212 16.81 -9.02 -17.41
N GLY A 213 16.41 -9.85 -18.39
CA GLY A 213 16.31 -9.43 -19.79
C GLY A 213 14.90 -9.05 -20.26
N SER A 214 13.90 -9.88 -19.97
CA SER A 214 12.60 -9.79 -20.63
C SER A 214 11.64 -8.80 -19.98
N ASP A 215 10.74 -8.22 -20.78
CA ASP A 215 9.60 -7.48 -20.25
C ASP A 215 8.81 -8.31 -19.23
N THR A 216 8.30 -7.62 -18.20
CA THR A 216 7.51 -8.23 -17.12
C THR A 216 6.20 -7.48 -16.97
N SER A 217 5.12 -8.21 -16.74
CA SER A 217 3.81 -7.62 -16.44
C SER A 217 3.27 -8.11 -15.10
N ILE A 218 2.64 -7.19 -14.36
CA ILE A 218 1.91 -7.48 -13.13
C ILE A 218 0.47 -7.03 -13.33
N ARG A 219 -0.48 -7.93 -13.10
CA ARG A 219 -1.91 -7.63 -13.14
C ARG A 219 -2.53 -7.87 -11.78
N MET A 220 -3.21 -6.85 -11.29
CA MET A 220 -3.89 -6.87 -10.01
C MET A 220 -5.40 -6.94 -10.20
N ARG A 221 -6.10 -7.73 -9.39
CA ARG A 221 -7.55 -7.87 -9.42
C ARG A 221 -8.10 -7.97 -8.01
N ARG A 222 -9.31 -7.45 -7.83
CA ARG A 222 -10.09 -7.57 -6.59
C ARG A 222 -11.32 -8.44 -6.87
N ASP A 223 -11.29 -9.66 -6.36
CA ASP A 223 -12.35 -10.66 -6.44
C ASP A 223 -12.82 -10.95 -5.00
N GLU A 224 -13.46 -9.97 -4.35
CA GLU A 224 -13.73 -10.00 -2.90
C GLU A 224 -14.32 -11.36 -2.42
N PRO A 225 -13.81 -11.94 -1.30
CA PRO A 225 -12.84 -11.36 -0.35
C PRO A 225 -11.36 -11.44 -0.80
N TRP A 226 -11.09 -11.94 -2.01
CA TRP A 226 -9.74 -12.19 -2.49
C TRP A 226 -9.15 -11.01 -3.26
N TYR A 227 -7.84 -10.86 -3.10
CA TYR A 227 -6.96 -10.08 -3.95
C TYR A 227 -6.14 -11.06 -4.77
N ARG A 228 -6.00 -10.79 -6.07
CA ARG A 228 -5.24 -11.64 -6.97
C ARG A 228 -4.20 -10.84 -7.70
N LEU A 229 -2.97 -11.34 -7.69
CA LEU A 229 -1.85 -10.82 -8.45
C LEU A 229 -1.44 -11.89 -9.46
N GLU A 230 -1.31 -11.50 -10.72
CA GLU A 230 -0.76 -12.34 -11.77
C GLU A 230 0.49 -11.68 -12.33
N ILE A 231 1.64 -12.33 -12.14
CA ILE A 231 2.93 -11.87 -12.62
C ILE A 231 3.32 -12.75 -13.80
N ARG A 232 3.56 -12.14 -14.96
CA ARG A 232 3.98 -12.85 -16.17
C ARG A 232 5.34 -12.36 -16.62
N ARG A 233 6.21 -13.30 -16.97
CA ARG A 233 7.42 -13.02 -17.72
C ARG A 233 7.17 -13.29 -19.18
N ASN A 234 7.37 -12.27 -19.99
CA ASN A 234 6.89 -12.26 -21.36
C ASN A 234 7.65 -13.22 -22.30
N ALA A 235 8.91 -13.56 -21.98
CA ALA A 235 9.72 -14.51 -22.74
C ALA A 235 9.24 -15.97 -22.61
N HIS A 236 8.41 -16.30 -21.63
CA HIS A 236 7.91 -17.65 -21.39
C HIS A 236 6.42 -17.59 -21.04
N ALA A 237 5.54 -17.80 -22.03
CA ALA A 237 4.09 -17.64 -21.87
C ALA A 237 3.47 -18.51 -20.75
N ASP A 238 4.07 -19.65 -20.44
CA ASP A 238 3.64 -20.56 -19.37
C ASP A 238 4.20 -20.19 -17.98
N ASP A 239 5.11 -19.23 -17.92
CA ASP A 239 5.78 -18.80 -16.69
C ASP A 239 5.00 -17.67 -16.00
N VAL A 240 3.87 -18.10 -15.44
CA VAL A 240 2.93 -17.24 -14.71
C VAL A 240 2.99 -17.58 -13.23
N ILE A 241 3.21 -16.56 -12.41
CA ILE A 241 3.05 -16.66 -10.96
C ILE A 241 1.71 -16.03 -10.60
N ARG A 242 0.92 -16.78 -9.84
CA ARG A 242 -0.35 -16.32 -9.29
C ARG A 242 -0.21 -16.25 -7.78
N ILE A 243 -0.62 -15.12 -7.22
CA ILE A 243 -0.66 -14.89 -5.79
C ILE A 243 -2.09 -14.49 -5.44
N ASP A 244 -2.75 -15.34 -4.67
CA ASP A 244 -4.06 -15.09 -4.10
C ASP A 244 -3.91 -14.71 -2.63
N LEU A 245 -4.55 -13.62 -2.22
CA LEU A 245 -4.47 -13.06 -0.88
C LEU A 245 -5.88 -12.86 -0.33
N ALA A 246 -6.11 -13.16 0.94
CA ALA A 246 -7.37 -12.81 1.60
C ALA A 246 -7.14 -12.47 3.06
N ARG A 247 -7.98 -11.58 3.60
CA ARG A 247 -8.00 -11.31 5.02
C ARG A 247 -8.62 -12.49 5.76
N CYS A 248 -8.09 -12.77 6.95
CA CYS A 248 -8.41 -13.92 7.76
C CYS A 248 -8.92 -13.47 9.13
N GLU A 249 -10.02 -14.06 9.57
CA GLU A 249 -10.54 -13.86 10.93
C GLU A 249 -10.58 -15.19 11.68
N PRO A 250 -9.94 -15.29 12.85
CA PRO A 250 -10.08 -16.45 13.69
C PRO A 250 -11.49 -16.50 14.30
N THR A 251 -12.09 -17.69 14.31
CA THR A 251 -13.48 -17.90 14.76
C THR A 251 -13.53 -18.58 16.13
N GLY A 252 -12.81 -18.05 17.11
CA GLY A 252 -12.86 -18.50 18.51
C GLY A 252 -12.69 -20.03 18.64
N GLY A 253 -11.61 -20.56 18.07
CA GLY A 253 -11.28 -22.01 18.10
C GLY A 253 -11.96 -22.88 17.03
N LYS A 254 -12.84 -22.33 16.17
CA LYS A 254 -13.51 -23.08 15.08
C LYS A 254 -12.75 -23.07 13.75
N GLY A 255 -11.58 -22.43 13.71
CA GLY A 255 -10.77 -22.25 12.52
C GLY A 255 -10.75 -20.80 12.05
N ILE A 256 -10.47 -20.61 10.75
CA ILE A 256 -10.29 -19.29 10.12
C ILE A 256 -11.38 -19.10 9.06
N THR A 257 -11.94 -17.90 9.00
CA THR A 257 -12.84 -17.47 7.92
C THR A 257 -12.22 -16.38 7.09
N TRP A 258 -12.50 -16.40 5.78
CA TRP A 258 -12.07 -15.34 4.87
C TRP A 258 -12.99 -14.14 4.99
N ALA A 259 -12.39 -12.98 5.22
CA ALA A 259 -13.08 -11.72 5.41
C ALA A 259 -12.68 -10.71 4.32
N LYS A 260 -13.50 -9.67 4.15
CA LYS A 260 -13.14 -8.55 3.30
C LYS A 260 -12.06 -7.71 3.97
N ALA A 261 -11.18 -7.13 3.17
CA ALA A 261 -10.22 -6.14 3.64
C ALA A 261 -10.93 -4.94 4.27
N THR A 262 -10.43 -4.44 5.39
CA THR A 262 -10.89 -3.19 6.00
C THR A 262 -10.46 -1.98 5.16
N TRP A 263 -10.94 -0.79 5.51
CA TRP A 263 -10.46 0.45 4.88
C TRP A 263 -8.95 0.65 5.15
N TYR A 264 -8.49 0.34 6.36
CA TYR A 264 -7.09 0.50 6.78
C TYR A 264 -6.17 -0.46 6.03
N ASP A 265 -6.59 -1.72 5.88
CA ASP A 265 -5.82 -2.68 5.07
C ASP A 265 -5.63 -2.19 3.64
N ARG A 266 -6.70 -1.67 3.02
CA ARG A 266 -6.65 -1.16 1.65
C ARG A 266 -5.70 0.02 1.52
N PHE A 267 -5.78 0.95 2.46
CA PHE A 267 -4.89 2.10 2.51
C PHE A 267 -3.42 1.69 2.57
N VAL A 268 -3.07 0.72 3.44
CA VAL A 268 -1.69 0.26 3.62
C VAL A 268 -1.23 -0.64 2.48
N PHE A 269 -2.00 -1.67 2.15
CA PHE A 269 -1.60 -2.70 1.20
C PHE A 269 -1.61 -2.21 -0.26
N GLU A 270 -2.68 -1.52 -0.69
CA GLU A 270 -2.85 -1.21 -2.11
C GLU A 270 -1.84 -0.17 -2.61
N ASN A 271 -1.44 0.78 -1.77
CA ASN A 271 -0.39 1.73 -2.14
C ASN A 271 0.98 1.03 -2.20
N ALA A 272 1.33 0.27 -1.16
CA ALA A 272 2.62 -0.43 -1.09
C ALA A 272 2.81 -1.44 -2.24
N ILE A 273 1.76 -2.20 -2.58
CA ILE A 273 1.84 -3.18 -3.68
C ILE A 273 1.90 -2.50 -5.05
N ARG A 274 1.26 -1.33 -5.22
CA ARG A 274 1.36 -0.53 -6.44
C ARG A 274 2.77 0.00 -6.63
N GLU A 275 3.36 0.62 -5.61
CA GLU A 275 4.73 1.12 -5.64
C GLU A 275 5.73 -0.01 -5.95
N TRP A 276 5.58 -1.14 -5.26
CA TRP A 276 6.39 -2.33 -5.53
C TRP A 276 6.25 -2.82 -6.98
N ALA A 277 5.02 -2.89 -7.52
CA ALA A 277 4.81 -3.35 -8.88
C ALA A 277 5.41 -2.40 -9.92
N TYR A 278 5.30 -1.08 -9.70
CA TYR A 278 5.93 -0.06 -10.55
C TYR A 278 7.46 -0.17 -10.55
N ALA A 279 8.05 -0.54 -9.41
CA ALA A 279 9.49 -0.75 -9.27
C ALA A 279 9.98 -2.10 -9.83
N THR A 280 9.08 -3.01 -10.20
CA THR A 280 9.40 -4.42 -10.53
C THR A 280 9.04 -4.82 -11.95
N ALA A 281 7.99 -4.22 -12.55
CA ALA A 281 7.48 -4.59 -13.86
C ALA A 281 7.54 -3.43 -14.86
N ASN A 282 7.44 -3.78 -16.15
CA ASN A 282 7.33 -2.83 -17.25
C ASN A 282 5.87 -2.45 -17.53
N PHE A 283 4.95 -3.38 -17.25
CA PHE A 283 3.52 -3.19 -17.44
C PHE A 283 2.78 -3.53 -16.14
N VAL A 284 1.96 -2.62 -15.64
CA VAL A 284 1.17 -2.82 -14.43
C VAL A 284 -0.30 -2.55 -14.75
N THR A 285 -1.17 -3.53 -14.47
CA THR A 285 -2.62 -3.31 -14.40
C THR A 285 -3.03 -3.19 -12.94
N GLY A 286 -3.51 -2.02 -12.53
CA GLY A 286 -3.95 -1.75 -11.16
C GLY A 286 -5.25 -2.46 -10.79
N PHE A 287 -5.65 -2.39 -9.50
CA PHE A 287 -6.92 -2.94 -9.02
C PHE A 287 -8.16 -2.29 -9.65
N ASP A 288 -8.01 -1.08 -10.18
CA ASP A 288 -9.02 -0.33 -10.93
C ASP A 288 -9.16 -0.83 -12.38
N GLY A 289 -8.29 -1.73 -12.83
CA GLY A 289 -8.25 -2.25 -14.19
C GLY A 289 -7.46 -1.37 -15.17
N THR A 290 -6.92 -0.24 -14.72
CA THR A 290 -6.13 0.66 -15.56
C THR A 290 -4.75 0.06 -15.80
N GLN A 291 -4.34 -0.02 -17.07
CA GLN A 291 -2.99 -0.46 -17.45
C GLN A 291 -2.06 0.75 -17.62
N SER A 292 -0.85 0.62 -17.10
CA SER A 292 0.26 1.56 -17.30
C SER A 292 1.52 0.79 -17.70
N PRO A 293 2.20 1.12 -18.81
CA PRO A 293 1.77 2.03 -19.86
C PRO A 293 0.42 1.64 -20.51
N SER A 294 -0.29 2.62 -21.05
CA SER A 294 -1.67 2.48 -21.54
C SER A 294 -1.81 1.59 -22.78
N GLY A 295 -0.73 1.40 -23.54
CA GLY A 295 -0.68 0.40 -24.61
C GLY A 295 0.54 0.51 -25.52
N ASP A 296 0.69 1.62 -26.23
CA ASP A 296 1.79 1.78 -27.20
C ASP A 296 3.06 2.25 -26.52
N VAL A 297 3.99 1.31 -26.30
CA VAL A 297 5.31 1.60 -25.72
C VAL A 297 6.10 2.66 -26.50
N ARG A 298 5.80 2.93 -27.77
CA ARG A 298 6.47 3.99 -28.54
C ARG A 298 6.11 5.40 -28.06
N ARG A 299 5.11 5.53 -27.18
CA ARG A 299 4.77 6.78 -26.48
C ARG A 299 5.62 7.03 -25.23
N LEU A 300 6.49 6.10 -24.87
CA LEU A 300 7.42 6.29 -23.77
C LEU A 300 8.43 7.39 -24.08
N ARG A 301 8.77 8.17 -23.06
CA ARG A 301 9.77 9.24 -23.09
C ARG A 301 10.61 9.19 -21.83
N LEU A 302 11.86 9.62 -21.92
CA LEU A 302 12.62 10.00 -20.72
C LEU A 302 12.48 11.51 -20.52
N ARG A 303 12.01 11.91 -19.35
CA ARG A 303 11.88 13.31 -18.95
C ARG A 303 13.05 13.65 -18.04
N VAL A 304 13.86 14.61 -18.46
CA VAL A 304 15.00 15.11 -17.71
C VAL A 304 14.65 16.47 -17.14
N PHE A 305 14.73 16.60 -15.83
CA PHE A 305 14.60 17.88 -15.14
C PHE A 305 15.99 18.44 -14.85
N GLU A 306 16.17 19.73 -15.12
CA GLU A 306 17.30 20.52 -14.67
C GLU A 306 16.92 21.26 -13.38
N HIS A 307 17.83 21.24 -12.41
CA HIS A 307 17.62 21.85 -11.11
C HIS A 307 18.62 22.99 -10.88
N GLY A 308 18.11 24.06 -10.26
CA GLY A 308 18.91 25.17 -9.74
C GLY A 308 19.56 24.82 -8.40
N GLN A 309 20.25 25.79 -7.81
CA GLN A 309 20.90 25.60 -6.51
C GLN A 309 19.87 25.59 -5.37
N GLY A 310 20.03 24.63 -4.44
CA GLY A 310 19.14 24.44 -3.29
C GLY A 310 17.92 23.57 -3.61
N ASP A 311 17.03 23.42 -2.63
CA ASP A 311 15.83 22.57 -2.72
C ASP A 311 14.67 23.32 -3.40
N ARG A 312 14.92 23.79 -4.63
CA ARG A 312 13.98 24.55 -5.45
C ARG A 312 13.32 23.64 -6.49
N PRO A 313 12.11 23.98 -6.98
CA PRO A 313 11.51 23.25 -8.08
C PRO A 313 12.44 23.24 -9.32
N PRO A 314 12.28 22.25 -10.22
CA PRO A 314 13.01 22.19 -11.47
C PRO A 314 12.99 23.51 -12.23
N THR A 315 14.15 23.94 -12.73
CA THR A 315 14.29 25.18 -13.52
C THR A 315 14.05 24.93 -15.01
N GLY A 316 14.28 23.71 -15.47
CA GLY A 316 14.07 23.35 -16.86
C GLY A 316 13.72 21.87 -17.05
N ARG A 317 13.19 21.57 -18.24
CA ARG A 317 12.76 20.24 -18.66
C ARG A 317 13.26 19.96 -20.07
N MET A 318 13.79 18.76 -20.27
CA MET A 318 14.13 18.23 -21.58
C MET A 318 13.43 16.89 -21.76
N LEU A 319 12.81 16.70 -22.92
CA LEU A 319 12.16 15.45 -23.28
C LEU A 319 13.03 14.67 -24.27
N ILE A 320 13.20 13.39 -23.98
CA ILE A 320 13.92 12.44 -24.83
C ILE A 320 12.89 11.52 -25.48
N SER A 321 12.81 11.59 -26.81
CA SER A 321 11.89 10.80 -27.62
C SER A 321 12.51 9.53 -28.16
N GLY A 322 13.84 9.37 -28.09
CA GLY A 322 14.50 8.15 -28.57
C GLY A 322 14.58 8.06 -30.09
N ASN A 323 14.11 9.07 -30.83
CA ASN A 323 13.87 8.98 -32.28
C ASN A 323 13.04 7.73 -32.65
N LEU A 324 12.04 7.39 -31.83
CA LEU A 324 11.24 6.17 -32.01
C LEU A 324 10.44 6.17 -33.31
N ASP A 325 10.21 7.34 -33.91
CA ASP A 325 9.65 7.53 -35.25
C ASP A 325 10.54 6.96 -36.37
N LYS A 326 11.84 6.85 -36.13
CA LYS A 326 12.82 6.27 -37.07
C LYS A 326 13.02 4.77 -36.88
N MET A 327 12.33 4.16 -35.91
CA MET A 327 12.46 2.74 -35.64
C MET A 327 11.85 1.91 -36.79
N PRO A 328 12.60 0.99 -37.42
CA PRO A 328 12.04 0.14 -38.46
C PRO A 328 10.94 -0.77 -37.89
N GLU A 329 9.75 -0.75 -38.49
CA GLU A 329 8.61 -1.59 -38.08
C GLU A 329 8.97 -3.08 -38.05
N SER A 330 9.82 -3.55 -38.97
CA SER A 330 10.29 -4.93 -38.98
C SER A 330 11.09 -5.32 -37.73
N VAL A 331 11.84 -4.39 -37.14
CA VAL A 331 12.58 -4.62 -35.89
C VAL A 331 11.58 -4.65 -34.73
N PHE A 332 10.66 -3.69 -34.68
CA PHE A 332 9.63 -3.65 -33.65
C PHE A 332 8.77 -4.92 -33.65
N ASP A 333 8.34 -5.40 -34.82
CA ASP A 333 7.54 -6.62 -34.97
C ASP A 333 8.26 -7.89 -34.52
N ASN A 334 9.59 -7.95 -34.66
CA ASN A 334 10.36 -9.08 -34.15
C ASN A 334 10.38 -9.10 -32.61
N PHE A 335 10.67 -7.96 -31.98
CA PHE A 335 10.62 -7.84 -30.51
C PHE A 335 9.20 -7.99 -29.97
N ARG A 336 8.17 -7.63 -30.73
CA ARG A 336 6.76 -7.89 -30.39
C ARG A 336 6.45 -9.38 -30.31
N LYS A 337 6.99 -10.21 -31.21
CA LYS A 337 6.81 -11.67 -31.16
C LYS A 337 7.46 -12.31 -29.94
N GLU A 338 8.57 -11.73 -29.49
CA GLU A 338 9.31 -12.15 -28.29
C GLU A 338 8.79 -11.47 -27.01
N ASN A 339 7.80 -10.58 -27.15
CA ASN A 339 7.22 -9.75 -26.09
C ASN A 339 8.29 -8.95 -25.30
N ASP A 340 9.30 -8.41 -25.98
CA ASP A 340 10.40 -7.63 -25.40
C ASP A 340 10.47 -6.19 -25.96
N THR A 341 9.30 -5.66 -26.33
CA THR A 341 9.17 -4.34 -26.97
C THR A 341 9.54 -3.18 -26.06
N HIS A 342 9.29 -3.30 -24.75
CA HIS A 342 9.65 -2.22 -23.83
C HIS A 342 11.18 -2.14 -23.68
N SER A 343 11.88 -3.27 -23.52
CA SER A 343 13.36 -3.29 -23.53
C SER A 343 13.95 -2.63 -24.78
N LEU A 344 13.43 -2.94 -25.98
CA LEU A 344 13.86 -2.31 -27.23
C LEU A 344 13.66 -0.78 -27.20
N VAL A 345 12.44 -0.33 -26.89
CA VAL A 345 12.13 1.11 -26.82
C VAL A 345 13.00 1.82 -25.81
N PHE A 346 13.19 1.22 -24.63
CA PHE A 346 14.03 1.79 -23.58
C PHE A 346 15.48 1.97 -24.05
N GLN A 347 16.07 1.02 -24.77
CA GLN A 347 17.43 1.17 -25.32
C GLN A 347 17.55 2.34 -26.29
N TRP A 348 16.53 2.58 -27.14
CA TRP A 348 16.51 3.73 -28.05
C TRP A 348 16.42 5.04 -27.28
N LEU A 349 15.57 5.09 -26.25
CA LEU A 349 15.48 6.24 -25.33
C LEU A 349 16.81 6.52 -24.63
N VAL A 350 17.48 5.49 -24.09
CA VAL A 350 18.78 5.63 -23.43
C VAL A 350 19.84 6.15 -24.41
N SER A 351 19.89 5.64 -25.64
CA SER A 351 20.87 6.10 -26.63
C SER A 351 20.70 7.59 -26.98
N ASP A 352 19.45 8.05 -27.20
CA ASP A 352 19.14 9.48 -27.44
C ASP A 352 19.45 10.35 -26.21
N LEU A 353 19.12 9.86 -25.01
CA LEU A 353 19.43 10.55 -23.75
C LEU A 353 20.93 10.78 -23.59
N LEU A 354 21.76 9.75 -23.77
CA LEU A 354 23.21 9.87 -23.58
C LEU A 354 23.83 10.87 -24.55
N ARG A 355 23.39 10.88 -25.82
CA ARG A 355 23.82 11.88 -26.82
C ARG A 355 23.35 13.29 -26.44
N SER A 356 22.13 13.42 -25.93
CA SER A 356 21.56 14.70 -25.53
C SER A 356 22.24 15.31 -24.30
N LEU A 357 22.67 14.47 -23.34
CA LEU A 357 23.35 14.91 -22.12
C LEU A 357 24.86 15.12 -22.28
N ALA A 358 25.52 14.45 -23.22
CA ALA A 358 26.97 14.56 -23.40
C ALA A 358 27.46 16.02 -23.51
N PRO A 359 26.85 16.92 -24.31
CA PRO A 359 27.26 18.33 -24.34
C PRO A 359 27.21 19.03 -22.98
N TYR A 360 26.23 18.71 -22.12
CA TYR A 360 26.10 19.28 -20.78
C TYR A 360 27.19 18.76 -19.83
N PHE A 361 27.54 17.48 -19.93
CA PHE A 361 28.60 16.90 -19.11
C PHE A 361 29.99 17.43 -19.48
N SER A 362 30.19 17.86 -20.73
CA SER A 362 31.47 18.43 -21.20
C SER A 362 31.86 19.74 -20.51
N GLU A 363 30.90 20.44 -19.88
CA GLU A 363 31.13 21.74 -19.21
C GLU A 363 32.02 21.61 -17.97
N TYR A 364 32.02 20.44 -17.34
CA TYR A 364 32.76 20.16 -16.11
C TYR A 364 33.57 18.86 -16.20
N PRO A 365 34.78 18.79 -15.61
CA PRO A 365 35.55 17.56 -15.56
C PRO A 365 34.81 16.41 -14.86
N ARG A 366 35.05 15.17 -15.26
CA ARG A 366 34.47 13.93 -14.69
C ARG A 366 34.33 13.92 -13.17
N LYS A 367 35.37 14.37 -12.45
CA LYS A 367 35.40 14.38 -10.98
C LYS A 367 34.27 15.19 -10.34
N CYS A 368 33.66 16.12 -11.06
CA CYS A 368 32.58 16.98 -10.56
C CYS A 368 31.22 16.27 -10.61
N TRP A 369 31.11 15.14 -11.31
CA TRP A 369 29.85 14.45 -11.54
C TRP A 369 29.75 13.20 -10.67
N SER A 370 28.57 12.95 -10.11
CA SER A 370 28.23 11.67 -9.49
C SER A 370 26.80 11.27 -9.83
N VAL A 371 26.54 9.96 -9.88
CA VAL A 371 25.24 9.43 -10.27
C VAL A 371 24.68 8.63 -9.10
N ARG A 372 23.41 8.87 -8.77
CA ARG A 372 22.64 8.12 -7.78
C ARG A 372 21.44 7.49 -8.46
N SER A 373 21.21 6.22 -8.16
CA SER A 373 20.10 5.44 -8.69
C SER A 373 19.28 4.87 -7.54
N GLY A 374 18.00 5.23 -7.48
CA GLY A 374 17.07 4.79 -6.44
C GLY A 374 15.68 5.41 -6.64
N GLY A 375 14.76 4.65 -7.24
CA GLY A 375 13.43 5.12 -7.67
C GLY A 375 13.44 6.04 -8.90
N LYS A 376 14.51 6.82 -9.09
CA LYS A 376 14.86 7.60 -10.28
C LYS A 376 16.38 7.67 -10.46
N VAL A 377 16.84 8.21 -11.58
CA VAL A 377 18.26 8.54 -11.77
C VAL A 377 18.48 10.01 -11.44
N ILE A 378 19.42 10.28 -10.54
CA ILE A 378 19.85 11.62 -10.14
C ILE A 378 21.31 11.80 -10.51
N ILE A 379 21.64 12.91 -11.17
CA ILE A 379 23.01 13.28 -11.52
C ILE A 379 23.36 14.52 -10.72
N ASP A 380 24.29 14.37 -9.79
CA ASP A 380 24.78 15.47 -8.97
C ASP A 380 25.99 16.13 -9.63
N LEU A 381 26.08 17.45 -9.45
CA LEU A 381 27.22 18.27 -9.84
C LEU A 381 27.83 18.90 -8.58
N ASP A 382 29.16 18.81 -8.49
CA ASP A 382 29.98 19.51 -7.51
C ASP A 382 31.03 20.38 -8.23
N GLU A 383 30.70 21.64 -8.45
CA GLU A 383 31.58 22.61 -9.13
C GLU A 383 32.80 22.97 -8.29
N PHE A 384 32.77 22.75 -6.97
CA PHE A 384 33.91 23.03 -6.11
C PHE A 384 35.13 22.20 -6.54
N LEU A 385 34.91 20.98 -7.00
CA LEU A 385 35.96 20.09 -7.51
C LEU A 385 36.62 20.62 -8.80
N ALA A 386 35.92 21.46 -9.57
CA ALA A 386 36.47 22.11 -10.77
C ALA A 386 37.39 23.29 -10.45
N ARG A 387 37.28 23.89 -9.25
CA ARG A 387 38.00 25.11 -8.83
C ARG A 387 37.88 26.29 -9.82
N LYS A 388 36.77 26.37 -10.56
CA LYS A 388 36.53 27.41 -11.56
C LYS A 388 36.04 28.73 -10.95
N GLN A 389 35.48 28.72 -9.74
CA GLN A 389 34.82 29.88 -9.12
C GLN A 389 35.07 29.95 -7.60
N PRO A 390 34.84 31.12 -6.95
CA PRO A 390 34.86 31.26 -5.48
C PRO A 390 33.80 30.38 -4.81
N ILE A 391 34.10 29.87 -3.61
CA ILE A 391 33.29 28.87 -2.87
C ILE A 391 31.81 29.26 -2.75
N THR A 392 31.51 30.55 -2.57
CA THR A 392 30.14 31.05 -2.37
C THR A 392 29.28 31.07 -3.64
N GLY A 393 29.85 30.77 -4.82
CA GLY A 393 29.13 30.71 -6.10
C GLY A 393 29.07 29.32 -6.75
N CYS A 394 29.70 28.30 -6.15
CA CYS A 394 29.73 26.96 -6.71
C CYS A 394 28.40 26.23 -6.53
N PHE A 395 27.92 25.58 -7.60
CA PHE A 395 26.82 24.63 -7.52
C PHE A 395 27.28 23.33 -6.84
N VAL A 396 26.48 22.83 -5.89
CA VAL A 396 26.66 21.52 -5.24
C VAL A 396 25.27 20.90 -5.02
N GLY A 397 25.02 19.74 -5.60
CA GLY A 397 23.78 18.98 -5.39
C GLY A 397 23.24 18.32 -6.66
N ALA A 398 21.96 17.96 -6.64
CA ALA A 398 21.27 17.33 -7.77
C ALA A 398 21.12 18.34 -8.90
N ARG A 399 21.83 18.14 -10.01
CA ARG A 399 21.73 19.00 -11.20
C ARG A 399 20.68 18.51 -12.17
N TYR A 400 20.62 17.19 -12.38
CA TYR A 400 19.62 16.57 -13.24
C TYR A 400 18.90 15.43 -12.54
N SER A 401 17.61 15.26 -12.83
CA SER A 401 16.88 14.04 -12.47
C SER A 401 16.10 13.52 -13.66
N ILE A 402 16.08 12.20 -13.84
CA ILE A 402 15.49 11.53 -15.00
C ILE A 402 14.34 10.65 -14.53
N GLU A 403 13.22 10.70 -15.25
CA GLU A 403 12.02 9.91 -15.03
C GLU A 403 11.53 9.28 -16.34
N LEU A 404 10.95 8.08 -16.26
CA LEU A 404 10.26 7.44 -17.39
C LEU A 404 8.77 7.83 -17.35
N VAL A 405 8.26 8.32 -18.49
CA VAL A 405 6.88 8.76 -18.63
C VAL A 405 6.28 8.26 -19.94
N GLU A 406 4.96 8.22 -20.01
CA GLU A 406 4.20 8.00 -21.25
C GLU A 406 3.53 9.30 -21.67
N GLU A 407 3.63 9.62 -22.96
CA GLU A 407 2.88 10.71 -23.59
C GLU A 407 1.42 10.27 -23.80
N ILE A 408 0.53 10.76 -22.94
CA ILE A 408 -0.90 10.39 -22.93
C ILE A 408 -1.72 11.27 -23.88
N ALA A 409 -1.34 12.53 -24.01
CA ALA A 409 -1.83 13.49 -24.99
C ALA A 409 -0.67 14.41 -25.43
N GLU A 410 -0.92 15.28 -26.40
CA GLU A 410 0.10 16.22 -26.90
C GLU A 410 0.64 17.07 -25.74
N ASN A 411 1.93 16.92 -25.45
CA ASN A 411 2.61 17.56 -24.31
C ASN A 411 2.07 17.23 -22.92
N GLU A 412 1.30 16.15 -22.78
CA GLU A 412 0.81 15.65 -21.50
C GLU A 412 1.47 14.31 -21.17
N TYR A 413 2.12 14.24 -20.01
CA TYR A 413 2.97 13.11 -19.64
C TYR A 413 2.55 12.52 -18.29
N ALA A 414 2.36 11.20 -18.26
CA ALA A 414 2.05 10.47 -17.04
C ALA A 414 3.23 9.57 -16.63
N PRO A 415 3.57 9.49 -15.32
CA PRO A 415 4.52 8.52 -14.82
C PRO A 415 4.07 7.09 -15.12
N VAL A 416 5.02 6.23 -15.49
CA VAL A 416 4.77 4.82 -15.77
C VAL A 416 5.67 3.91 -14.92
N PRO A 417 5.37 2.61 -14.82
CA PRO A 417 6.27 1.64 -14.20
C PRO A 417 7.69 1.74 -14.78
N TRP A 418 8.68 1.79 -13.89
CA TRP A 418 10.09 1.80 -14.27
C TRP A 418 10.86 0.89 -13.33
N ARG A 419 11.30 -0.25 -13.87
CA ARG A 419 11.97 -1.28 -13.09
C ARG A 419 13.22 -0.70 -12.44
N THR A 420 13.39 -1.00 -11.16
CA THR A 420 14.58 -0.65 -10.38
C THR A 420 15.86 -1.10 -11.10
N THR A 421 15.85 -2.28 -11.73
CA THR A 421 16.99 -2.78 -12.52
C THR A 421 17.31 -1.92 -13.74
N ASP A 422 16.31 -1.36 -14.40
CA ASP A 422 16.50 -0.51 -15.58
C ASP A 422 16.98 0.90 -15.18
N ILE A 423 16.53 1.39 -14.02
CA ILE A 423 17.06 2.62 -13.39
C ILE A 423 18.56 2.47 -13.09
N TYR A 424 18.95 1.38 -12.44
CA TYR A 424 20.36 1.12 -12.13
C TYR A 424 21.22 0.94 -13.39
N ARG A 425 20.67 0.28 -14.44
CA ARG A 425 21.36 0.16 -15.73
C ARG A 425 21.61 1.51 -16.38
N LEU A 426 20.58 2.37 -16.45
CA LEU A 426 20.76 3.72 -16.98
C LEU A 426 21.78 4.52 -16.18
N GLY A 427 21.75 4.41 -14.84
CA GLY A 427 22.75 5.02 -13.99
C GLY A 427 24.18 4.57 -14.36
N ALA A 428 24.38 3.26 -14.54
CA ALA A 428 25.66 2.70 -14.96
C ALA A 428 26.08 3.17 -16.37
N ASP A 429 25.14 3.25 -17.33
CA ASP A 429 25.41 3.75 -18.69
C ASP A 429 25.88 5.22 -18.67
N ILE A 430 25.29 6.05 -17.79
CA ILE A 430 25.71 7.45 -17.60
C ILE A 430 27.09 7.52 -16.93
N GLU A 431 27.36 6.69 -15.92
CA GLU A 431 28.69 6.61 -15.31
C GLU A 431 29.76 6.18 -16.30
N GLN A 432 29.43 5.23 -17.18
CA GLN A 432 30.30 4.77 -18.26
C GLN A 432 30.57 5.89 -19.27
N LEU A 433 29.53 6.61 -19.71
CA LEU A 433 29.67 7.79 -20.57
C LEU A 433 30.66 8.80 -19.98
N LEU A 434 30.48 9.12 -18.70
CA LEU A 434 31.33 10.08 -17.99
C LEU A 434 32.78 9.58 -17.86
N ALA A 435 32.99 8.27 -17.66
CA ALA A 435 34.31 7.68 -17.47
C ALA A 435 35.09 7.45 -18.78
N ASP A 436 34.40 7.16 -19.89
CA ASP A 436 35.00 6.87 -21.18
C ASP A 436 34.97 8.08 -22.13
N PRO A 437 36.11 8.78 -22.34
CA PRO A 437 36.17 9.92 -23.25
C PRO A 437 35.97 9.54 -24.72
N ASN A 438 36.06 8.26 -25.08
CA ASN A 438 35.83 7.76 -26.44
C ASN A 438 34.41 7.21 -26.64
N HIS A 439 33.54 7.35 -25.64
CA HIS A 439 32.17 6.87 -25.75
C HIS A 439 31.46 7.53 -26.95
N HIS A 440 30.80 6.73 -27.79
CA HIS A 440 30.17 7.16 -29.05
C HIS A 440 29.15 8.31 -28.90
N ALA A 441 28.63 8.55 -27.70
CA ALA A 441 27.73 9.67 -27.44
C ALA A 441 28.44 11.04 -27.43
N TRP A 442 29.76 11.08 -27.20
CA TRP A 442 30.57 12.31 -27.28
C TRP A 442 30.79 12.79 -28.71
N THR A 443 30.62 11.91 -29.70
CA THR A 443 30.92 12.17 -31.11
C THR A 443 29.68 12.50 -31.94
N THR A 444 28.60 12.93 -31.31
CA THR A 444 27.37 13.31 -32.04
C THR A 444 27.52 14.68 -32.69
N ASP A 445 27.15 14.79 -33.96
CA ASP A 445 27.07 16.06 -34.70
C ASP A 445 25.72 16.76 -34.51
N GLU A 446 24.81 16.18 -33.72
CA GLU A 446 23.50 16.77 -33.45
C GLU A 446 23.62 18.03 -32.57
N PRO A 447 22.84 19.10 -32.87
CA PRO A 447 22.87 20.31 -32.07
C PRO A 447 22.40 20.04 -30.64
N ARG A 448 23.03 20.72 -29.67
CA ARG A 448 22.65 20.64 -28.24
C ARG A 448 21.15 20.94 -28.06
N ARG A 449 20.38 19.93 -27.65
CA ARG A 449 18.96 20.08 -27.33
C ARG A 449 18.81 20.98 -26.09
N PRO A 450 18.02 22.06 -26.12
CA PRO A 450 17.87 22.95 -24.97
C PRO A 450 16.94 22.37 -23.90
N PHE A 451 17.06 22.85 -22.67
CA PHE A 451 16.03 22.69 -21.64
C PHE A 451 14.96 23.77 -21.83
N GLU A 452 13.70 23.37 -21.87
CA GLU A 452 12.56 24.27 -21.84
C GLU A 452 12.30 24.73 -20.39
N PRO A 453 11.88 25.98 -20.13
CA PRO A 453 11.55 26.40 -18.78
C PRO A 453 10.40 25.57 -18.20
N CYS A 454 10.52 25.13 -16.95
CA CYS A 454 9.39 24.51 -16.28
C CYS A 454 8.31 25.56 -15.96
N PRO A 455 7.02 25.27 -16.23
CA PRO A 455 5.95 26.14 -15.76
C PRO A 455 5.95 26.18 -14.23
N ALA A 456 5.60 27.32 -13.64
CA ALA A 456 5.76 27.58 -12.20
C ALA A 456 4.94 26.67 -11.24
N ASN A 457 4.17 25.71 -11.76
CA ASN A 457 3.19 24.91 -11.01
C ASN A 457 3.19 23.40 -11.35
N GLU A 458 4.28 22.82 -11.90
CA GLU A 458 4.40 21.36 -12.08
C GLU A 458 4.89 20.63 -10.83
#